data_AF-A3TGY1-F1
#
_entry.id   AF-A3TGY1-F1
#
_cell.length_a   1.000
_cell.length_b   1.000
_cell.length_c   1.000
_cell.angle_alpha   90.00
_cell.angle_beta   90.00
_cell.angle_gamma   90.00
#
_symmetry.space_group_name_H-M   'P 1'
#
loop_
_entity.id
_entity.type
_entity.pdbx_description
1 polymer ?
#
loop_
_entity_poly.entity_id
_entity_poly.type
_entity_poly.pdbx_seq_one_letter_code
_entity_poly.pdbx_strand_id
1 'polypeptide(L)'
;MLGMAKSTPQPETTDAEVNADVETTATAEVDANADVAEMSYEAARDELVDIVARLENGQVGLEDSMGLWQRGEALAAHCATWLDAAEAKLSE
;
A
#
# COMPACT_ATOMS: atom_id res chain seq x y z
N MET A 1 61.77 14.51 32.05
CA MET A 1 61.51 13.53 30.97
C MET A 1 60.07 13.04 31.16
N LEU A 2 59.11 13.74 30.55
CA LEU A 2 57.67 13.44 30.67
C LEU A 2 57.30 12.55 29.49
N GLY A 3 57.00 11.28 29.77
CA GLY A 3 56.69 10.27 28.76
C GLY A 3 55.35 10.55 28.07
N MET A 4 55.38 10.60 26.74
CA MET A 4 54.23 10.70 25.85
C MET A 4 53.67 9.33 25.47
N ALA A 5 52.35 9.33 25.20
CA ALA A 5 51.52 8.33 24.54
C ALA A 5 51.27 7.04 25.35
N LYS A 6 50.04 6.51 25.40
CA LYS A 6 49.28 6.11 24.21
C LYS A 6 47.76 6.22 24.43
N SER A 7 47.10 6.88 23.46
CA SER A 7 45.68 6.68 23.16
C SER A 7 45.35 5.19 23.14
N THR A 8 44.35 4.81 23.91
CA THR A 8 43.69 3.51 23.71
C THR A 8 42.56 3.72 22.70
N PRO A 9 42.46 2.89 21.65
CA PRO A 9 41.44 3.02 20.61
C PRO A 9 40.04 2.72 21.15
N GLN A 10 39.08 3.59 20.86
CA GLN A 10 37.66 3.22 20.91
C GLN A 10 37.32 2.50 19.60
N PRO A 11 36.64 1.34 19.63
CA PRO A 11 36.27 0.61 18.43
C PRO A 11 35.23 1.41 17.62
N GLU A 12 35.54 1.62 16.35
CA GLU A 12 34.56 2.04 15.34
C GLU A 12 33.66 0.86 14.93
N THR A 13 32.45 1.24 14.51
CA THR A 13 31.42 0.44 13.83
C THR A 13 30.89 -0.79 14.56
N THR A 14 29.68 -0.65 15.11
CA THR A 14 28.64 -1.65 14.88
C THR A 14 27.39 -0.89 14.51
N ASP A 15 26.89 -1.19 13.31
CA ASP A 15 25.61 -0.77 12.79
C ASP A 15 24.55 -0.94 13.86
N ALA A 16 23.75 0.12 14.08
CA ALA A 16 22.54 0.01 14.87
C ALA A 16 21.66 -1.04 14.19
N GLU A 17 21.65 -2.23 14.77
CA GLU A 17 20.78 -3.34 14.45
C GLU A 17 19.34 -2.80 14.47
N VAL A 18 18.77 -2.65 13.28
CA VAL A 18 17.32 -2.56 13.10
C VAL A 18 16.78 -3.85 13.69
N ASN A 19 16.19 -3.75 14.88
CA ASN A 19 15.35 -4.81 15.41
C ASN A 19 14.09 -4.85 14.52
N ALA A 20 14.19 -5.61 13.44
CA ALA A 20 13.08 -5.99 12.57
C ALA A 20 12.27 -7.09 13.25
N ASP A 21 11.76 -6.80 14.44
CA ASP A 21 10.61 -7.50 14.98
C ASP A 21 9.36 -6.76 14.52
N VAL A 22 9.23 -6.59 13.19
CA VAL A 22 7.90 -6.44 12.60
C VAL A 22 7.30 -7.82 12.68
N GLU A 23 6.69 -8.09 13.83
CA GLU A 23 5.78 -9.19 14.04
C GLU A 23 4.68 -9.03 12.99
N THR A 24 4.90 -9.66 11.84
CA THR A 24 3.91 -9.87 10.81
C THR A 24 2.92 -10.86 11.43
N THR A 25 2.02 -10.33 12.25
CA THR A 25 0.79 -11.02 12.61
C THR A 25 -0.04 -11.03 11.33
N ALA A 26 0.30 -11.95 10.43
CA ALA A 26 -0.56 -12.36 9.34
C ALA A 26 -1.74 -13.11 9.97
N THR A 27 -2.68 -12.36 10.54
CA THR A 27 -4.06 -12.79 10.52
C THR A 27 -4.41 -12.97 9.05
N ALA A 28 -4.94 -14.15 8.71
CA ALA A 28 -5.62 -14.38 7.44
C ALA A 28 -6.89 -13.51 7.45
N GLU A 29 -6.70 -12.21 7.28
CA GLU A 29 -7.75 -11.25 6.98
C GLU A 29 -8.19 -11.60 5.57
N VAL A 30 -9.43 -12.07 5.46
CA VAL A 30 -10.12 -12.13 4.17
C VAL A 30 -10.03 -10.72 3.61
N ASP A 31 -9.32 -10.55 2.49
CA ASP A 31 -9.22 -9.26 1.83
C ASP A 31 -10.65 -8.77 1.57
N ALA A 32 -11.02 -7.68 2.25
CA ALA A 32 -12.37 -7.13 2.24
C ALA A 32 -12.81 -6.68 0.84
N ASN A 33 -11.87 -6.62 -0.12
CA ASN A 33 -12.10 -6.24 -1.51
C ASN A 33 -11.77 -7.38 -2.49
N ALA A 34 -11.68 -8.64 -2.02
CA ALA A 34 -11.40 -9.79 -2.89
C ALA A 34 -12.46 -9.97 -4.00
N ASP A 35 -13.69 -9.49 -3.78
CA ASP A 35 -14.78 -9.51 -4.76
C ASP A 35 -14.45 -8.70 -6.02
N VAL A 36 -13.61 -7.66 -5.90
CA VAL A 36 -13.24 -6.76 -7.00
C VAL A 36 -12.60 -7.54 -8.16
N ALA A 37 -11.82 -8.58 -7.86
CA ALA A 37 -11.14 -9.39 -8.87
C ALA A 37 -12.10 -10.11 -9.83
N GLU A 38 -13.35 -10.33 -9.40
CA GLU A 38 -14.39 -11.01 -10.19
C GLU A 38 -15.27 -10.02 -10.98
N MET A 39 -15.10 -8.71 -10.78
CA MET A 39 -15.94 -7.69 -11.44
C MET A 39 -15.55 -7.50 -12.92
N SER A 40 -16.54 -7.19 -13.75
CA SER A 40 -16.31 -6.61 -15.08
C SER A 40 -15.71 -5.21 -14.96
N TYR A 41 -14.98 -4.76 -15.99
CA TYR A 41 -14.44 -3.40 -16.06
C TYR A 41 -15.51 -2.32 -15.83
N GLU A 42 -16.66 -2.41 -16.52
CA GLU A 42 -17.71 -1.40 -16.42
C GLU A 42 -18.29 -1.31 -15.00
N ALA A 43 -18.57 -2.44 -14.37
CA ALA A 43 -19.07 -2.49 -13.00
C ALA A 43 -18.06 -1.89 -12.00
N ALA A 44 -16.78 -2.25 -12.13
CA ALA A 44 -15.73 -1.73 -11.25
C ALA A 44 -15.54 -0.21 -11.44
N ARG A 45 -15.57 0.27 -12.68
CA ARG A 45 -15.50 1.70 -13.01
C ARG A 45 -16.68 2.47 -12.42
N ASP A 46 -17.89 1.96 -12.59
CA ASP A 46 -19.11 2.65 -12.14
C ASP A 46 -19.12 2.76 -10.61
N GLU A 47 -18.74 1.69 -9.90
CA GLU A 47 -18.60 1.74 -8.45
C GLU A 47 -17.49 2.70 -8.00
N LEU A 48 -16.35 2.73 -8.71
CA LEU A 48 -15.26 3.67 -8.41
C LEU A 48 -15.74 5.13 -8.52
N VAL A 49 -16.53 5.45 -9.55
CA VAL A 49 -17.13 6.79 -9.72
C VAL A 49 -18.03 7.15 -8.55
N ASP A 50 -18.88 6.22 -8.11
CA ASP A 50 -19.77 6.44 -6.96
C ASP A 50 -18.98 6.66 -5.66
N ILE A 51 -17.91 5.90 -5.44
CA ILE A 51 -17.03 6.06 -4.27
C ILE A 51 -16.34 7.43 -4.27
N VAL A 52 -15.79 7.85 -5.41
CA VAL A 52 -15.15 9.17 -5.54
C VAL A 52 -16.16 10.27 -5.22
N ALA A 53 -17.37 10.22 -5.80
CA ALA A 53 -18.41 11.20 -5.54
C ALA A 53 -18.79 11.28 -4.04
N ARG A 54 -18.85 10.14 -3.35
CA ARG A 54 -19.13 10.09 -1.89
C ARG A 54 -18.02 10.70 -1.06
N LEU A 55 -16.76 10.42 -1.40
CA LEU A 55 -15.59 10.99 -0.72
C LEU A 55 -15.52 12.51 -0.92
N GLU A 56 -15.76 13.00 -2.14
CA GLU A 56 -15.72 14.43 -2.47
C GLU A 56 -16.81 15.25 -1.76
N ASN A 57 -17.98 14.65 -1.51
CA ASN A 57 -19.06 15.30 -0.78
C ASN A 57 -18.72 15.49 0.71
N GLY A 58 -17.76 14.74 1.27
CA GLY A 58 -17.22 14.96 2.62
C GLY A 58 -18.22 14.73 3.76
N GLN A 59 -19.35 14.05 3.51
CA GLN A 59 -20.40 13.78 4.49
C GLN A 59 -20.23 12.44 5.23
N VAL A 60 -19.15 11.71 4.97
CA VAL A 60 -18.85 10.40 5.56
C VAL A 60 -17.91 10.55 6.76
N GLY A 61 -18.08 9.70 7.76
CA GLY A 61 -17.16 9.64 8.91
C GLY A 61 -15.75 9.21 8.49
N LEU A 62 -14.76 9.43 9.36
CA LEU A 62 -13.36 9.10 9.06
C LEU A 62 -13.17 7.60 8.75
N GLU A 63 -13.71 6.73 9.59
CA GLU A 63 -13.60 5.27 9.43
C GLU A 63 -14.24 4.80 8.11
N ASP A 64 -15.46 5.27 7.83
CA ASP A 64 -16.13 4.99 6.55
C ASP A 64 -15.35 5.53 5.35
N SER A 65 -14.75 6.72 5.49
CA SER A 65 -13.92 7.33 4.42
C SER A 65 -12.67 6.50 4.14
N MET A 66 -12.06 5.90 5.17
CA MET A 66 -10.93 4.99 5.00
C MET A 66 -11.34 3.72 4.25
N GLY A 67 -12.48 3.12 4.60
CA GLY A 67 -13.01 1.96 3.88
C GLY A 67 -13.35 2.26 2.41
N LEU A 68 -13.98 3.41 2.16
CA LEU A 68 -14.26 3.89 0.81
C LEU A 68 -12.98 4.11 0.01
N TRP A 69 -11.95 4.71 0.61
CA TRP A 69 -10.67 4.91 -0.05
C TRP A 69 -10.00 3.57 -0.40
N GLN A 70 -9.92 2.63 0.54
CA GLN A 70 -9.32 1.31 0.29
C GLN A 70 -10.03 0.54 -0.83
N ARG A 71 -11.36 0.58 -0.85
CA ARG A 71 -12.15 -0.03 -1.94
C ARG A 71 -11.92 0.68 -3.26
N GLY A 72 -11.86 2.02 -3.26
CA GLY A 72 -11.53 2.81 -4.44
C GLY A 72 -10.17 2.45 -5.04
N GLU A 73 -9.14 2.27 -4.21
CA GLU A 73 -7.81 1.84 -4.66
C GLU A 73 -7.85 0.43 -5.30
N ALA A 74 -8.57 -0.51 -4.69
CA ALA A 74 -8.73 -1.86 -5.23
C ALA A 74 -9.43 -1.84 -6.61
N LEU A 75 -10.51 -1.07 -6.75
CA LEU A 75 -11.24 -0.90 -8.02
C LEU A 75 -10.37 -0.24 -9.09
N ALA A 76 -9.60 0.79 -8.73
CA ALA A 76 -8.70 1.48 -9.65
C ALA A 76 -7.60 0.55 -10.17
N ALA A 77 -6.98 -0.24 -9.30
CA ALA A 77 -5.96 -1.21 -9.68
C ALA A 77 -6.51 -2.29 -10.63
N HIS A 78 -7.73 -2.78 -10.37
CA HIS A 78 -8.41 -3.72 -11.27
C HIS A 78 -8.70 -3.11 -12.63
N CYS A 79 -9.22 -1.88 -12.68
CA CYS A 79 -9.47 -1.17 -13.93
C CYS A 79 -8.19 -0.95 -14.75
N ALA A 80 -7.09 -0.59 -14.09
CA ALA A 80 -5.78 -0.44 -14.75
C ALA A 80 -5.32 -1.77 -15.38
N THR A 81 -5.42 -2.87 -14.64
CA THR A 81 -5.06 -4.21 -15.14
C THR A 81 -5.84 -4.59 -16.40
N TRP A 82 -7.13 -4.28 -16.44
CA TRP A 82 -7.97 -4.50 -17.63
C TRP A 82 -7.51 -3.68 -18.84
N LEU A 83 -7.19 -2.40 -18.63
CA LEU A 83 -6.75 -1.50 -19.70
C LEU A 83 -5.38 -1.91 -20.24
N ASP A 84 -4.44 -2.26 -19.36
CA ASP A 84 -3.11 -2.75 -19.75
C ASP A 84 -3.21 -4.01 -20.63
N ALA A 85 -4.08 -4.95 -20.25
CA ALA A 85 -4.34 -6.17 -21.02
C ALA A 85 -5.03 -5.90 -22.37
N ALA A 86 -5.84 -4.86 -22.46
CA ALA A 86 -6.46 -4.44 -23.71
C ALA A 86 -5.45 -3.77 -24.64
N GLU A 87 -4.58 -2.91 -24.11
CA GLU A 87 -3.53 -2.22 -24.86
C GLU A 87 -2.51 -3.22 -25.44
N ALA A 88 -2.08 -4.20 -24.63
CA ALA A 88 -1.14 -5.23 -25.09
C ALA A 88 -1.62 -5.97 -26.35
N LYS A 89 -2.93 -6.24 -26.47
CA LYS A 89 -3.55 -6.91 -27.64
C LYS A 89 -3.58 -6.03 -28.89
N LEU A 90 -3.44 -4.71 -28.76
CA LEU A 90 -3.39 -3.79 -29.90
C LEU A 90 -1.98 -3.62 -30.46
N SER A 91 -0.95 -3.96 -29.67
CA SER A 91 0.46 -3.81 -30.01
C SER A 91 1.14 -5.08 -30.54
N GLU A 92 0.40 -6.18 -30.72
CA GLU A 92 0.90 -7.47 -31.25
C GLU A 92 0.91 -7.57 -32.79
#